data_AF-A0AB74NEI4-F1
#
_entry.id   AF-A0AB74NEI4-F1
#
_cell.length_a   1.000
_cell.length_b   1.000
_cell.length_c   1.000
_cell.angle_alpha   90.00
_cell.angle_beta   90.00
_cell.angle_gamma   90.00
#
_symmetry.space_group_name_H-M   'P 1'
#
loop_
_entity.id
_entity.type
_entity.pdbx_description
1 polymer ?
#
loop_
_entity_poly.entity_id
_entity_poly.type
_entity_poly.pdbx_seq_one_letter_code
_entity_poly.pdbx_strand_id
1 'polypeptide(L)'
;MLIPSYLKNTAKEVSINDFLNVEIVTTSNEETFDILYCGTLEEIEGDQLITREDSEIPLKIIAKSTLSGKEILLYDGAYYGYDSMFCDEFEEDATQNREVQKYPINNLSNIRLSIGIGVDYESEKEDYEFDENGNVILIDDRHIPWEQVKTDGFDFLEITATDENGASLLILTEELA
;
A
#
# COMPACT_ATOMS: atom_id res chain seq x y z
N MET A 1 -4.21 10.62 -13.16
CA MET A 1 -2.92 10.22 -12.59
C MET A 1 -3.18 8.91 -11.87
N LEU A 2 -2.46 7.84 -12.20
CA LEU A 2 -2.76 6.49 -11.72
C LEU A 2 -2.25 6.22 -10.30
N ILE A 3 -1.45 7.13 -9.73
CA ILE A 3 -0.92 7.01 -8.36
C ILE A 3 -2.09 6.91 -7.36
N PRO A 4 -2.09 5.91 -6.44
CA PRO A 4 -3.07 5.81 -5.38
C PRO A 4 -3.24 7.13 -4.62
N SER A 5 -4.47 7.44 -4.25
CA SER A 5 -4.86 8.73 -3.69
C SER A 5 -4.01 9.16 -2.50
N TYR A 6 -3.66 8.21 -1.63
CA TYR A 6 -2.87 8.43 -0.43
C TYR A 6 -1.37 8.68 -0.70
N LEU A 7 -0.88 8.35 -1.89
CA LEU A 7 0.53 8.54 -2.30
C LEU A 7 0.75 9.77 -3.17
N LYS A 8 -0.30 10.42 -3.71
CA LYS A 8 -0.19 11.52 -4.69
C LYS A 8 0.73 12.67 -4.28
N ASN A 9 0.89 12.90 -2.98
CA ASN A 9 1.71 14.00 -2.44
C ASN A 9 3.06 13.55 -1.86
N THR A 10 3.32 12.25 -1.84
CA THR A 10 4.49 11.65 -1.19
C THR A 10 5.28 10.74 -2.13
N ALA A 11 4.73 10.37 -3.27
CA ALA A 11 5.38 9.55 -4.28
C ALA A 11 5.38 10.26 -5.65
N LYS A 12 6.33 9.86 -6.49
CA LYS A 12 6.39 10.24 -7.91
C LYS A 12 6.31 8.98 -8.77
N GLU A 13 5.69 9.10 -9.93
CA GLU A 13 5.72 8.06 -10.96
C GLU A 13 7.14 7.90 -11.50
N VAL A 14 7.58 6.66 -11.62
CA VAL A 14 8.86 6.28 -12.23
C VAL A 14 8.63 5.73 -13.63
N SER A 15 7.70 4.78 -13.76
CA SER A 15 7.32 4.18 -15.04
C SER A 15 5.95 3.51 -14.95
N ILE A 16 5.32 3.33 -16.11
CA ILE A 16 4.12 2.51 -16.25
C ILE A 16 4.43 1.46 -17.33
N ASN A 17 4.36 0.19 -16.95
CA ASN A 17 4.48 -0.96 -17.83
C ASN A 17 3.38 -1.97 -17.48
N ASP A 18 3.73 -3.22 -17.13
CA ASP A 18 2.80 -4.18 -16.55
C ASP A 18 2.32 -3.72 -15.15
N PHE A 19 3.11 -2.86 -14.49
CA PHE A 19 2.79 -2.24 -13.20
C PHE A 19 2.96 -0.72 -13.26
N LEU A 20 2.22 -0.02 -12.42
CA LEU A 20 2.55 1.35 -12.05
C LEU A 20 3.70 1.32 -11.02
N ASN A 21 4.85 1.86 -11.40
CA ASN A 21 6.02 1.93 -10.53
C ASN A 21 6.14 3.35 -9.97
N VAL A 22 6.14 3.47 -8.64
CA VAL A 22 6.30 4.76 -7.94
C VAL A 22 7.47 4.71 -6.96
N GLU A 23 8.03 5.87 -6.66
CA GLU A 23 9.11 6.03 -5.68
C GLU A 23 8.74 7.13 -4.69
N ILE A 24 8.97 6.88 -3.40
CA ILE A 24 8.73 7.87 -2.35
C ILE A 24 9.70 9.05 -2.54
N VAL A 25 9.14 10.27 -2.54
CA VAL A 25 9.89 11.51 -2.72
C VAL A 25 10.60 11.85 -1.41
N THR A 26 11.92 11.91 -1.48
CA THR A 26 12.76 12.37 -0.36
C THR A 26 13.04 13.87 -0.44
N THR A 27 13.27 14.46 0.73
CA THR A 27 13.68 15.86 0.91
C THR A 27 15.17 16.07 0.62
N SER A 28 15.98 15.01 0.74
CA SER A 28 17.41 15.00 0.45
C SER A 28 17.92 13.59 0.16
N ASN A 29 19.13 13.47 -0.36
CA ASN A 29 19.78 12.17 -0.61
C ASN A 29 20.23 11.46 0.69
N GLU A 30 20.24 12.16 1.82
CA GLU A 30 20.62 11.60 3.13
C GLU A 30 19.38 11.10 3.90
N GLU A 31 18.18 11.35 3.39
CA GLU A 31 16.95 10.91 4.05
C GLU A 31 16.79 9.39 3.93
N THR A 32 16.70 8.75 5.09
CA THR A 32 16.42 7.32 5.23
C THR A 32 15.17 7.12 6.08
N PHE A 33 14.68 5.89 6.13
CA PHE A 33 13.42 5.54 6.77
C PHE A 33 13.56 4.30 7.65
N ASP A 34 12.88 4.33 8.78
CA ASP A 34 12.48 3.13 9.50
C ASP A 34 11.10 2.69 9.01
N ILE A 35 10.89 1.38 8.82
CA ILE A 35 9.56 0.85 8.50
C ILE A 35 8.86 0.42 9.78
N LEU A 36 7.61 0.86 9.94
CA LEU A 36 6.68 0.38 10.94
C LEU A 36 5.60 -0.43 10.24
N TYR A 37 5.21 -1.56 10.82
CA TYR A 37 4.23 -2.43 10.20
C TYR A 37 3.30 -3.15 11.17
N CYS A 38 2.08 -3.40 10.72
CA CYS A 38 1.15 -4.38 11.29
C CYS A 38 1.11 -5.59 10.34
N GLY A 39 1.34 -6.79 10.86
CA GLY A 39 1.50 -8.05 10.12
C GLY A 39 2.49 -8.99 10.80
N THR A 40 2.75 -10.13 10.18
CA THR A 40 3.77 -11.11 10.59
C THR A 40 5.04 -10.92 9.76
N LEU A 41 6.22 -11.15 10.35
CA LEU A 41 7.48 -11.19 9.62
C LEU A 41 7.88 -12.63 9.34
N GLU A 42 8.05 -12.97 8.06
CA GLU A 42 8.44 -14.31 7.61
C GLU A 42 9.72 -14.26 6.77
N GLU A 43 10.54 -15.30 6.88
CA GLU A 43 11.71 -15.48 6.01
C GLU A 43 11.32 -16.33 4.80
N ILE A 44 11.22 -15.71 3.64
CA ILE A 44 10.78 -16.34 2.39
C ILE A 44 11.88 -16.13 1.35
N GLU A 45 12.44 -17.24 0.84
CA GLU A 45 13.53 -17.24 -0.15
C GLU A 45 14.77 -16.40 0.23
N GLY A 46 14.96 -16.11 1.52
CA GLY A 46 16.06 -15.31 2.06
C GLY A 46 15.72 -13.83 2.28
N ASP A 47 14.51 -13.40 1.90
CA ASP A 47 13.96 -12.08 2.22
C ASP A 47 13.12 -12.12 3.48
N GLN A 48 13.06 -10.99 4.22
CA GLN A 48 12.21 -10.83 5.41
C GLN A 48 10.92 -10.12 5.02
N LEU A 49 9.89 -10.87 4.66
CA LEU A 49 8.63 -10.33 4.16
C LEU A 49 7.65 -10.07 5.29
N ILE A 50 6.92 -8.97 5.16
CA ILE A 50 5.74 -8.69 5.96
C ILE A 50 4.56 -9.37 5.28
N THR A 51 3.93 -10.32 5.97
CA THR A 51 2.82 -11.14 5.47
C THR A 51 1.57 -10.97 6.32
N ARG A 52 0.39 -11.19 5.71
CA ARG A 52 -0.88 -11.30 6.44
C ARG A 52 -1.13 -12.74 6.88
N GLU A 53 -0.67 -13.11 8.07
CA GLU A 53 -0.95 -14.45 8.64
C GLU A 53 -2.38 -14.53 9.23
N ASP A 54 -2.79 -13.49 9.95
CA ASP A 54 -4.15 -13.37 10.50
C ASP A 54 -5.02 -12.61 9.50
N SER A 55 -5.97 -13.31 8.85
CA SER A 55 -6.88 -12.71 7.88
C SER A 55 -7.80 -11.66 8.49
N GLU A 56 -8.01 -11.66 9.81
CA GLU A 56 -8.85 -10.65 10.48
C GLU A 56 -8.12 -9.32 10.72
N ILE A 57 -6.78 -9.31 10.62
CA ILE A 57 -5.96 -8.13 10.90
C ILE A 57 -5.31 -7.64 9.60
N PRO A 58 -5.79 -6.52 9.01
CA PRO A 58 -5.25 -6.01 7.76
C PRO A 58 -3.84 -5.45 7.93
N LEU A 59 -3.01 -5.63 6.90
CA LEU A 59 -1.65 -5.10 6.86
C LEU A 59 -1.63 -3.58 6.95
N LYS A 60 -0.59 -3.04 7.56
CA LYS A 60 -0.30 -1.60 7.54
C LYS A 60 1.18 -1.38 7.43
N ILE A 61 1.65 -0.59 6.49
CA ILE A 61 3.06 -0.30 6.29
C ILE A 61 3.26 1.21 6.28
N ILE A 62 4.15 1.71 7.14
CA ILE A 62 4.46 3.12 7.30
C ILE A 62 5.97 3.30 7.19
N ALA A 63 6.41 4.25 6.37
CA ALA A 63 7.78 4.72 6.35
C ALA A 63 7.93 5.95 7.24
N LYS A 64 8.82 5.87 8.23
CA LYS A 64 9.13 6.97 9.14
C LYS A 64 10.51 7.53 8.83
N SER A 65 10.54 8.78 8.35
CA SER A 65 11.78 9.50 8.06
C SER A 65 12.66 9.57 9.31
N THR A 66 13.89 9.08 9.23
CA THR A 66 14.88 9.13 10.33
C THR A 66 15.39 10.56 10.55
N LEU A 67 15.31 11.41 9.53
CA LEU A 67 15.75 12.80 9.56
C LEU A 67 14.68 13.72 10.17
N SER A 68 13.43 13.61 9.71
CA SER A 68 12.35 14.54 10.09
C SER A 68 11.34 13.96 11.08
N GLY A 69 11.33 12.64 11.27
CA GLY A 69 10.29 11.93 12.03
C GLY A 69 8.94 11.86 11.31
N LYS A 70 8.80 12.43 10.11
CA LYS A 70 7.57 12.41 9.32
C LYS A 70 7.23 10.97 8.93
N GLU A 71 5.98 10.62 9.11
CA GLU A 71 5.42 9.33 8.70
C GLU A 71 4.74 9.46 7.33
N ILE A 72 4.97 8.46 6.49
CA ILE A 72 4.39 8.32 5.15
C ILE A 72 3.71 6.95 5.13
N LEU A 73 2.41 6.93 4.88
CA LEU A 73 1.69 5.67 4.67
C LEU A 73 2.15 5.06 3.33
N LEU A 74 2.67 3.83 3.37
CA LEU A 74 3.01 3.08 2.16
C LEU A 74 1.88 2.15 1.74
N TYR A 75 1.17 1.56 2.70
CA TYR A 75 0.02 0.69 2.43
C TYR A 75 -0.85 0.54 3.68
N ASP A 76 -2.17 0.45 3.49
CA ASP A 76 -3.15 0.13 4.53
C ASP A 76 -4.18 -0.81 3.92
N GLY A 77 -4.01 -2.11 4.12
CA GLY A 77 -4.89 -3.16 3.59
C GLY A 77 -6.25 -3.24 4.29
N ALA A 78 -6.60 -2.27 5.12
CA ALA A 78 -7.97 -2.07 5.56
C ALA A 78 -8.76 -1.20 4.59
N TYR A 79 -8.07 -0.46 3.72
CA TYR A 79 -8.68 0.64 2.95
C TYR A 79 -8.36 0.64 1.46
N TYR A 80 -7.25 0.04 1.06
CA TYR A 80 -6.70 0.11 -0.30
C TYR A 80 -6.38 -1.30 -0.80
N GLY A 81 -6.44 -1.49 -2.12
CA GLY A 81 -6.47 -2.81 -2.74
C GLY A 81 -7.90 -3.20 -3.08
N TYR A 82 -8.08 -3.95 -4.17
CA TYR A 82 -9.40 -4.35 -4.65
C TYR A 82 -10.14 -5.18 -3.58
N ASP A 83 -9.48 -6.18 -3.01
CA ASP A 83 -10.05 -7.01 -1.96
C ASP A 83 -10.53 -6.18 -0.75
N SER A 84 -9.72 -5.26 -0.23
CA SER A 84 -10.11 -4.42 0.92
C SER A 84 -11.24 -3.44 0.61
N MET A 85 -11.52 -3.18 -0.67
CA MET A 85 -12.59 -2.27 -1.08
C MET A 85 -13.91 -3.02 -1.36
N PHE A 86 -13.84 -4.29 -1.75
CA PHE A 86 -15.00 -5.02 -2.30
C PHE A 86 -15.21 -6.45 -1.77
N CYS A 87 -14.19 -7.07 -1.15
CA CYS A 87 -14.21 -8.49 -0.74
C CYS A 87 -14.04 -8.68 0.77
N ASP A 88 -13.07 -7.99 1.37
CA ASP A 88 -12.67 -8.15 2.77
C ASP A 88 -13.30 -7.06 3.64
N GLU A 89 -14.08 -7.48 4.63
CA GLU A 89 -14.66 -6.60 5.66
C GLU A 89 -13.92 -6.82 6.99
N PHE A 90 -13.53 -5.72 7.64
CA PHE A 90 -12.77 -5.74 8.89
C PHE A 90 -13.52 -5.02 10.00
N GLU A 91 -13.46 -5.57 11.21
CA GLU A 91 -13.99 -4.93 12.42
C GLU A 91 -13.23 -3.62 12.73
N GLU A 92 -13.92 -2.62 13.30
CA GLU A 92 -13.33 -1.31 13.60
C GLU A 92 -12.07 -1.39 14.47
N ASP A 93 -12.05 -2.29 15.46
CA ASP A 93 -10.90 -2.47 16.34
C ASP A 93 -9.69 -3.04 15.58
N ALA A 94 -9.92 -3.95 14.63
CA ALA A 94 -8.89 -4.52 13.78
C ALA A 94 -8.31 -3.50 12.80
N THR A 95 -9.02 -2.40 12.49
CA THR A 95 -8.54 -1.35 11.58
C THR A 95 -7.92 -0.16 12.29
N GLN A 96 -8.57 0.39 13.33
CA GLN A 96 -8.17 1.65 13.98
C GLN A 96 -7.09 1.49 15.05
N ASN A 97 -7.14 0.39 15.80
CA ASN A 97 -6.34 0.19 17.02
C ASN A 97 -5.22 -0.85 16.86
N ARG A 98 -4.98 -1.33 15.63
CA ARG A 98 -3.94 -2.34 15.36
C ARG A 98 -2.55 -1.81 15.65
N GLU A 99 -1.80 -2.56 16.45
CA GLU A 99 -0.43 -2.22 16.82
C GLU A 99 0.50 -2.33 15.61
N VAL A 100 1.44 -1.40 15.53
CA VAL A 100 2.55 -1.47 14.57
C VAL A 100 3.86 -1.75 15.31
N GLN A 101 4.63 -2.66 14.75
CA GLN A 101 5.98 -3.00 15.21
C GLN A 101 7.03 -2.49 14.23
N LYS A 102 8.27 -2.39 14.69
CA LYS A 102 9.37 -1.87 13.88
C LYS A 102 10.00 -3.01 13.05
N TYR A 103 10.16 -2.78 11.76
CA TYR A 103 10.90 -3.67 10.86
C TYR A 103 12.38 -3.75 11.28
N PRO A 104 13.01 -4.93 11.23
CA PRO A 104 14.34 -5.14 11.82
C PRO A 104 15.46 -4.34 11.12
N ILE A 105 15.30 -4.05 9.83
CA ILE A 105 16.28 -3.30 9.05
C ILE A 105 15.97 -1.81 9.11
N ASN A 106 16.98 -1.02 9.47
CA ASN A 106 16.89 0.42 9.67
C ASN A 106 17.49 1.18 8.50
N ASN A 107 17.30 2.50 8.49
CA ASN A 107 17.96 3.41 7.55
C ASN A 107 17.75 3.04 6.07
N LEU A 108 16.55 2.55 5.74
CA LEU A 108 16.19 2.18 4.38
C LEU A 108 16.06 3.44 3.51
N SER A 109 16.45 3.32 2.25
CA SER A 109 16.38 4.39 1.25
C SER A 109 15.69 3.90 -0.03
N ASN A 110 15.39 4.80 -0.97
CA ASN A 110 14.80 4.45 -2.28
C ASN A 110 13.57 3.53 -2.18
N ILE A 111 12.63 3.86 -1.30
CA ILE A 111 11.39 3.08 -1.17
C ILE A 111 10.61 3.17 -2.47
N ARG A 112 10.31 2.01 -3.05
CA ARG A 112 9.57 1.87 -4.31
C ARG A 112 8.38 0.95 -4.13
N LEU A 113 7.33 1.26 -4.88
CA LEU A 113 6.11 0.45 -4.92
C LEU A 113 5.82 0.07 -6.37
N SER A 114 5.57 -1.21 -6.61
CA SER A 114 5.06 -1.73 -7.88
C SER A 114 3.59 -2.08 -7.66
N ILE A 115 2.70 -1.37 -8.36
CA ILE A 115 1.26 -1.42 -8.13
C ILE A 115 0.59 -2.03 -9.36
N GLY A 116 -0.21 -3.06 -9.13
CA GLY A 116 -1.03 -3.71 -10.15
C GLY A 116 -2.10 -2.77 -10.70
N ILE A 117 -2.28 -2.80 -12.01
CA ILE A 117 -3.26 -1.97 -12.74
C ILE A 117 -4.10 -2.84 -13.69
N GLY A 118 -4.27 -4.13 -13.36
CA GLY A 118 -4.88 -5.12 -14.24
C GLY A 118 -6.41 -5.15 -14.19
N VAL A 119 -7.03 -4.62 -13.15
CA VAL A 119 -8.50 -4.58 -13.00
C VAL A 119 -9.15 -3.75 -14.11
N ASP A 120 -10.01 -4.38 -14.91
CA ASP A 120 -10.77 -3.72 -15.99
C ASP A 120 -12.07 -3.09 -15.48
N TYR A 121 -11.91 -2.07 -14.64
CA TYR A 121 -13.03 -1.33 -14.06
C TYR A 121 -14.06 -0.81 -15.07
N GLU A 122 -13.64 -0.46 -16.28
CA GLU A 122 -14.58 0.10 -17.28
C GLU A 122 -15.49 -0.98 -17.86
N SER A 123 -14.99 -2.20 -18.06
CA SER A 123 -15.82 -3.33 -18.47
C SER A 123 -16.74 -3.84 -17.35
N GLU A 124 -16.30 -3.71 -16.10
CA GLU A 124 -17.00 -4.22 -14.90
C GLU A 124 -17.85 -3.17 -14.19
N LYS A 125 -17.97 -1.96 -14.75
CA LYS A 125 -18.62 -0.82 -14.07
C LYS A 125 -20.05 -1.11 -13.59
N GLU A 126 -20.78 -1.96 -14.31
CA GLU A 126 -22.16 -2.33 -13.98
C GLU A 126 -22.27 -3.22 -12.74
N ASP A 127 -21.16 -3.82 -12.29
CA ASP A 127 -21.11 -4.70 -11.11
C ASP A 127 -20.97 -3.92 -9.79
N TYR A 128 -20.68 -2.62 -9.85
CA TYR A 128 -20.50 -1.77 -8.66
C TYR A 128 -21.76 -0.99 -8.31
N GLU A 129 -21.98 -0.78 -7.01
CA GLU A 129 -23.07 0.06 -6.51
C GLU A 129 -22.65 1.53 -6.45
N PHE A 130 -23.55 2.42 -6.88
CA PHE A 130 -23.33 3.86 -6.88
C PHE A 130 -24.38 4.60 -6.05
N ASP A 131 -23.94 5.61 -5.33
CA ASP A 131 -24.82 6.55 -4.64
C ASP A 131 -25.44 7.59 -5.59
N GLU A 132 -26.31 8.45 -5.05
CA GLU A 132 -26.97 9.51 -5.81
C GLU A 132 -26.01 10.58 -6.38
N ASN A 133 -24.79 10.66 -5.86
CA ASN A 133 -23.74 11.59 -6.30
C ASN A 133 -22.79 10.95 -7.32
N GLY A 134 -22.98 9.67 -7.65
CA GLY A 134 -22.12 8.92 -8.57
C GLY A 134 -20.80 8.45 -7.94
N ASN A 135 -20.72 8.37 -6.61
CA ASN A 135 -19.63 7.69 -5.92
C ASN A 135 -19.93 6.20 -5.82
N VAL A 136 -18.89 5.37 -5.83
CA VAL A 136 -19.01 3.94 -5.56
C VAL A 136 -19.14 3.72 -4.06
N ILE A 137 -20.06 2.84 -3.69
CA ILE A 137 -20.27 2.36 -2.34
C ILE A 137 -19.34 1.15 -2.14
N LEU A 138 -18.41 1.25 -1.18
CA LEU A 138 -17.47 0.17 -0.84
C LEU A 138 -18.10 -0.79 0.17
N ILE A 139 -17.45 -1.94 0.40
CA ILE A 139 -17.93 -2.96 1.34
C ILE A 139 -18.06 -2.44 2.79
N ASP A 140 -17.27 -1.42 3.15
CA ASP A 140 -17.24 -0.80 4.48
C ASP A 140 -18.06 0.51 4.56
N ASP A 141 -19.07 0.66 3.69
CA ASP A 141 -19.96 1.83 3.60
C ASP A 141 -19.25 3.15 3.29
N ARG A 142 -17.96 3.17 2.94
CA ARG A 142 -17.32 4.38 2.40
C ARG A 142 -17.82 4.64 0.99
N HIS A 143 -17.99 5.93 0.68
CA HIS A 143 -18.39 6.39 -0.65
C HIS A 143 -17.24 7.14 -1.28
N ILE A 144 -16.68 6.63 -2.38
CA ILE A 144 -15.53 7.27 -3.05
C ILE A 144 -15.78 7.51 -4.54
N PRO A 145 -15.18 8.55 -5.15
CA PRO A 145 -15.36 8.82 -6.57
C PRO A 145 -14.91 7.66 -7.46
N TRP A 146 -15.60 7.42 -8.57
CA TRP A 146 -15.23 6.38 -9.57
C TRP A 146 -13.76 6.43 -9.99
N GLU A 147 -13.22 7.62 -10.22
CA GLU A 147 -11.81 7.78 -10.61
C GLU A 147 -10.83 7.47 -9.47
N GLN A 148 -11.28 7.57 -8.22
CA GLN A 148 -10.47 7.16 -7.07
C GLN A 148 -10.48 5.64 -6.90
N VAL A 149 -11.61 4.98 -7.17
CA VAL A 149 -11.70 3.51 -7.13
C VAL A 149 -10.61 2.87 -7.98
N LYS A 150 -10.46 3.33 -9.23
CA LYS A 150 -9.46 2.82 -10.17
C LYS A 150 -8.02 3.00 -9.72
N THR A 151 -7.73 3.99 -8.87
CA THR A 151 -6.36 4.23 -8.37
C THR A 151 -6.09 3.57 -7.04
N ASP A 152 -7.13 3.34 -6.26
CA ASP A 152 -7.03 2.85 -4.88
C ASP A 152 -7.32 1.35 -4.77
N GLY A 153 -8.09 0.78 -5.70
CA GLY A 153 -8.40 -0.64 -5.81
C GLY A 153 -7.51 -1.33 -6.84
N PHE A 154 -6.23 -1.43 -6.55
CA PHE A 154 -5.28 -2.20 -7.35
C PHE A 154 -5.33 -3.69 -6.99
N ASP A 155 -4.94 -4.54 -7.94
CA ASP A 155 -4.94 -6.01 -7.83
C ASP A 155 -3.62 -6.59 -7.31
N PHE A 156 -2.56 -5.78 -7.22
CA PHE A 156 -1.26 -6.23 -6.74
C PHE A 156 -0.49 -5.11 -6.08
N LEU A 157 0.32 -5.44 -5.08
CA LEU A 157 1.26 -4.52 -4.47
C LEU A 157 2.57 -5.20 -4.10
N GLU A 158 3.67 -4.62 -4.55
CA GLU A 158 5.02 -4.91 -4.07
C GLU A 158 5.64 -3.66 -3.45
N ILE A 159 6.34 -3.81 -2.32
CA ILE A 159 7.13 -2.74 -1.70
C ILE A 159 8.57 -3.20 -1.58
N THR A 160 9.50 -2.39 -2.11
CA THR A 160 10.94 -2.61 -2.00
C THR A 160 11.65 -1.40 -1.40
N ALA A 161 12.80 -1.62 -0.78
CA ALA A 161 13.68 -0.56 -0.34
C ALA A 161 15.15 -0.96 -0.47
N THR A 162 16.06 0.02 -0.40
CA THR A 162 17.51 -0.20 -0.44
C THR A 162 18.10 -0.10 0.97
N ASP A 163 18.88 -1.09 1.38
CA ASP A 163 19.60 -1.10 2.66
C ASP A 163 20.85 -0.20 2.65
N GLU A 164 21.55 -0.12 3.79
CA GLU A 164 22.77 0.68 3.92
C GLU A 164 23.96 0.17 3.08
N ASN A 165 23.92 -1.10 2.64
CA ASN A 165 24.92 -1.71 1.77
C ASN A 165 24.60 -1.52 0.28
N GLY A 166 23.46 -0.91 -0.05
CA GLY A 166 22.98 -0.75 -1.41
C GLY A 166 22.26 -1.98 -1.97
N ALA A 167 21.94 -2.98 -1.15
CA ALA A 167 21.16 -4.13 -1.54
C ALA A 167 19.66 -3.77 -1.57
N SER A 168 18.96 -4.26 -2.60
CA SER A 168 17.51 -4.16 -2.67
C SER A 168 16.88 -5.24 -1.79
N LEU A 169 15.91 -4.85 -0.99
CA LEU A 169 15.14 -5.71 -0.10
C LEU A 169 13.68 -5.71 -0.54
N LEU A 170 13.11 -6.90 -0.64
CA LEU A 170 11.67 -7.07 -0.75
C LEU A 170 11.06 -7.00 0.66
N ILE A 171 10.09 -6.10 0.85
CA ILE A 171 9.44 -5.85 2.15
C ILE A 171 8.07 -6.49 2.19
N LEU A 172 7.32 -6.38 1.10
CA LEU A 172 5.94 -6.85 0.98
C LEU A 172 5.66 -7.20 -0.48
N THR A 173 4.89 -8.26 -0.70
CA THR A 173 4.30 -8.64 -1.97
C THR A 173 2.93 -9.25 -1.70
N GLU A 174 1.87 -8.69 -2.28
CA GLU A 174 0.48 -9.09 -2.02
C GLU A 174 -0.32 -9.06 -3.33
N GLU A 175 -1.04 -10.15 -3.60
CA GLU A 175 -2.11 -10.22 -4.61
C GLU A 175 -3.43 -9.81 -3.93
N LEU A 176 -4.23 -9.00 -4.60
CA LEU A 176 -5.37 -8.27 -4.00
C LEU A 176 -6.65 -8.34 -4.85
N ALA A 177 -6.72 -9.23 -5.85
CA ALA A 177 -7.91 -9.52 -6.67
C ALA A 177 -7.86 -10.93 -7.30
#